data_AF-A0A968LV58-F1
#
_entry.id   AF-A0A968LV58-F1
#
_cell.length_a   1.000
_cell.length_b   1.000
_cell.length_c   1.000
_cell.angle_alpha   90.00
_cell.angle_beta   90.00
_cell.angle_gamma   90.00
#
_symmetry.space_group_name_H-M   'P 1'
#
loop_
_entity.id
_entity.type
_entity.pdbx_description
1 polymer ?
#
loop_
_entity_poly.entity_id
_entity_poly.type
_entity_poly.pdbx_seq_one_letter_code
_entity_poly.pdbx_strand_id
1 'polypeptide(L)'
;MTSQTRDHITFSQGDNQFDLWRLGDQEFQQLRQHSLPIQEDSGFMLQMAVSEHYNPDRLSLPQAFLTLEELFGETSSWFDEWKGSFSFPLLLVLTKNQRQFFYLLRILDHRGSLCFPLYRVLEQGAEDYDINVYRSPFELEFSGEEINKFTCYLYGYLRGASEWASKLPFSSFLKQVDSNLILYGGRDGELFEEHFESDTAYRQAIEEFKQTYDTEVKTRESEEIQSLLRRVMGAV
;
A
#
# COMPACT_ATOMS: atom_id res chain seq x y z
N MET A 1 -17.45 -24.26 -4.91
CA MET A 1 -16.47 -23.39 -4.25
C MET A 1 -15.10 -23.83 -4.71
N THR A 2 -14.67 -23.30 -5.86
CA THR A 2 -13.30 -23.48 -6.35
C THR A 2 -12.38 -22.78 -5.37
N SER A 3 -11.46 -23.54 -4.76
CA SER A 3 -10.33 -23.00 -4.02
C SER A 3 -9.50 -22.17 -5.01
N GLN A 4 -9.80 -20.88 -5.10
CA GLN A 4 -8.85 -19.91 -5.63
C GLN A 4 -7.77 -19.80 -4.56
N THR A 5 -6.61 -20.37 -4.85
CA THR A 5 -5.38 -20.07 -4.13
C THR A 5 -5.23 -18.56 -4.08
N ARG A 6 -5.18 -18.00 -2.88
CA ARG A 6 -4.99 -16.57 -2.65
C ARG A 6 -3.61 -16.19 -3.18
N ASP A 7 -3.55 -15.09 -3.93
CA ASP A 7 -2.28 -14.56 -4.40
C ASP A 7 -1.40 -14.20 -3.19
N HIS A 8 -0.14 -14.60 -3.27
CA HIS A 8 0.89 -14.29 -2.29
C HIS A 8 2.21 -14.07 -3.00
N ILE A 9 3.09 -13.29 -2.38
CA ILE A 9 4.43 -13.03 -2.88
C ILE A 9 5.41 -13.78 -1.99
N THR A 10 6.32 -14.53 -2.61
CA THR A 10 7.41 -15.21 -1.93
C THR A 10 8.74 -14.63 -2.38
N PHE A 11 9.62 -14.34 -1.42
CA PHE A 11 11.02 -14.05 -1.71
C PHE A 11 11.93 -14.58 -0.61
N SER A 12 13.22 -14.72 -0.95
CA SER A 12 14.25 -15.24 -0.05
C SER A 12 15.36 -14.22 0.16
N GLN A 13 15.87 -14.17 1.39
CA GLN A 13 17.02 -13.36 1.75
C GLN A 13 17.98 -14.19 2.62
N GLY A 14 19.07 -14.67 2.01
CA GLY A 14 19.93 -15.67 2.64
C GLY A 14 19.17 -16.96 2.91
N ASP A 15 19.22 -17.45 4.14
CA ASP A 15 18.53 -18.67 4.57
C ASP A 15 17.06 -18.43 5.01
N ASN A 16 16.61 -17.18 5.00
CA ASN A 16 15.25 -16.81 5.39
C ASN A 16 14.34 -16.76 4.15
N GLN A 17 13.14 -17.33 4.27
CA GLN A 17 12.06 -17.19 3.29
C GLN A 17 10.92 -16.35 3.89
N PHE A 18 10.39 -15.44 3.08
CA PHE A 18 9.28 -14.56 3.43
C PHE A 18 8.13 -14.81 2.47
N ASP A 19 6.96 -15.13 3.01
CA ASP A 19 5.72 -15.25 2.25
C ASP A 19 4.74 -14.17 2.72
N LEU A 20 4.24 -13.37 1.78
CA LEU A 20 3.32 -12.26 2.02
C LEU A 20 1.93 -12.60 1.49
N TRP A 21 0.99 -12.82 2.40
CA TRP A 21 -0.39 -13.17 2.09
C TRP A 21 -1.31 -11.98 2.33
N ARG A 22 -2.11 -11.61 1.32
CA ARG A 22 -3.13 -10.57 1.50
C ARG A 22 -4.15 -10.98 2.56
N LEU A 23 -4.52 -10.07 3.48
CA LEU A 23 -5.58 -10.28 4.48
C LEU A 23 -6.78 -9.36 4.25
N GLY A 24 -8.02 -9.86 4.32
CA GLY A 24 -9.20 -9.01 4.40
C GLY A 24 -9.27 -8.26 5.74
N ASP A 25 -10.07 -7.20 5.80
CA ASP A 25 -10.17 -6.34 6.98
C ASP A 25 -10.56 -7.12 8.25
N GLN A 26 -11.51 -8.05 8.13
CA GLN A 26 -11.95 -8.88 9.25
C GLN A 26 -10.83 -9.83 9.74
N GLU A 27 -10.10 -10.46 8.82
CA GLU A 27 -8.99 -11.37 9.16
C GLU A 27 -7.87 -10.58 9.86
N PHE A 28 -7.55 -9.40 9.34
CA PHE A 28 -6.56 -8.52 9.94
C PHE A 28 -6.96 -8.06 11.34
N GLN A 29 -8.21 -7.64 11.53
CA GLN A 29 -8.73 -7.23 12.84
C GLN A 29 -8.68 -8.36 13.87
N GLN A 30 -9.05 -9.58 13.48
CA GLN A 30 -9.00 -10.76 14.35
C GLN A 30 -7.56 -11.08 14.75
N LEU A 31 -6.64 -11.18 13.79
CA LEU A 31 -5.23 -11.44 14.08
C LEU A 31 -4.59 -10.30 14.89
N ARG A 32 -5.02 -9.05 14.67
CA ARG A 32 -4.50 -7.89 15.38
C ARG A 32 -4.77 -7.96 16.89
N GLN A 33 -5.91 -8.52 17.30
CA GLN A 33 -6.26 -8.77 18.72
C GLN A 33 -5.31 -9.76 19.40
N HIS A 34 -4.63 -10.60 18.62
CA HIS A 34 -3.66 -11.59 19.09
C HIS A 34 -2.23 -11.22 18.68
N SER A 35 -1.90 -9.94 18.58
CA SER A 35 -0.57 -9.52 18.13
C SER A 35 0.04 -8.38 18.93
N LEU A 36 1.36 -8.37 18.98
CA LEU A 36 2.15 -7.38 19.70
C LEU A 36 2.84 -6.44 18.71
N PRO A 37 2.65 -5.11 18.82
CA PRO A 37 3.33 -4.15 17.95
C PRO A 37 4.84 -4.18 18.18
N ILE A 38 5.60 -4.15 17.09
CA ILE A 38 7.06 -4.15 17.12
C ILE A 38 7.56 -2.72 16.94
N GLN A 39 8.48 -2.32 17.81
CA GLN A 39 9.11 -1.01 17.77
C GLN A 39 9.98 -0.90 16.52
N GLU A 40 9.73 0.15 15.74
CA GLU A 40 10.54 0.50 14.58
C GLU A 40 11.90 1.07 15.02
N ASP A 41 12.93 0.80 14.23
CA ASP A 41 14.21 1.47 14.35
C ASP A 41 14.10 2.90 13.77
N SER A 42 13.90 3.87 14.66
CA SER A 42 13.75 5.28 14.26
C SER A 42 14.95 5.83 13.48
N GLY A 43 16.17 5.35 13.76
CA GLY A 43 17.37 5.78 13.05
C GLY A 43 17.37 5.28 11.60
N PHE A 44 17.03 4.01 11.42
CA PHE A 44 16.83 3.42 10.10
C PHE A 44 15.70 4.11 9.31
N MET A 45 14.54 4.36 9.94
CA MET A 45 13.42 5.03 9.28
C MET A 45 13.77 6.45 8.84
N LEU A 46 14.51 7.19 9.67
CA LEU A 46 15.01 8.51 9.29
C LEU A 46 15.98 8.44 8.11
N GLN A 47 16.89 7.46 8.11
CA GLN A 47 17.84 7.26 7.01
C GLN A 47 17.10 6.95 5.71
N MET A 48 16.08 6.07 5.75
CA MET A 48 15.24 5.79 4.59
C MET A 48 14.52 7.05 4.09
N ALA A 49 13.88 7.81 5.00
CA ALA A 49 13.16 9.03 4.62
C ALA A 49 14.09 10.07 3.96
N VAL A 50 15.30 10.26 4.50
CA VAL A 50 16.30 11.17 3.92
C VAL A 50 16.78 10.68 2.56
N SER A 51 17.04 9.37 2.43
CA SER A 51 17.44 8.76 1.16
C SER A 51 16.39 9.01 0.07
N GLU A 52 15.12 8.77 0.38
CA GLU A 52 14.05 8.93 -0.61
C GLU A 52 13.74 10.41 -0.93
N HIS A 53 13.91 11.32 0.02
CA HIS A 53 13.69 12.75 -0.23
C HIS A 53 14.59 13.31 -1.34
N TYR A 54 15.82 12.81 -1.46
CA TYR A 54 16.79 13.26 -2.47
C TYR A 54 16.86 12.33 -3.70
N ASN A 55 16.06 11.27 -3.74
CA ASN A 55 16.06 10.31 -4.82
C ASN A 55 15.03 10.69 -5.90
N PRO A 56 15.45 11.08 -7.12
CA PRO A 56 14.51 11.37 -8.21
C PRO A 56 13.74 10.12 -8.67
N ASP A 57 14.32 8.94 -8.44
CA ASP A 57 13.74 7.64 -8.77
C ASP A 57 13.03 7.02 -7.54
N ARG A 58 12.59 7.85 -6.58
CA ARG A 58 11.83 7.37 -5.42
C ARG A 58 10.51 6.76 -5.87
N LEU A 59 10.03 5.77 -5.11
CA LEU A 59 8.67 5.26 -5.30
C LEU A 59 7.67 6.33 -4.84
N SER A 60 6.93 6.91 -5.80
CA SER A 60 5.89 7.91 -5.49
C SER A 60 4.62 7.25 -4.92
N LEU A 61 3.76 8.04 -4.28
CA LEU A 61 2.48 7.56 -3.76
C LEU A 61 1.57 6.92 -4.82
N PRO A 62 1.33 7.52 -6.02
CA PRO A 62 0.50 6.89 -7.04
C PRO A 62 1.13 5.59 -7.56
N GLN A 63 2.46 5.54 -7.70
CA GLN A 63 3.16 4.32 -8.10
C GLN A 63 3.01 3.24 -7.04
N ALA A 64 3.20 3.57 -5.76
CA ALA A 64 3.03 2.62 -4.66
C ALA A 64 1.60 2.08 -4.60
N PHE A 65 0.61 2.97 -4.70
CA PHE A 65 -0.80 2.60 -4.69
C PHE A 65 -1.15 1.61 -5.81
N LEU A 66 -0.85 1.94 -7.08
CA LEU A 66 -1.13 1.07 -8.22
C LEU A 66 -0.37 -0.25 -8.13
N THR A 67 0.89 -0.21 -7.71
CA THR A 67 1.70 -1.42 -7.55
C THR A 67 1.11 -2.36 -6.52
N LEU A 68 0.66 -1.82 -5.38
CA LEU A 68 0.06 -2.62 -4.32
C LEU A 68 -1.32 -3.13 -4.71
N GLU A 69 -2.13 -2.35 -5.43
CA GLU A 69 -3.41 -2.85 -5.94
C GLU A 69 -3.22 -3.98 -6.96
N GLU A 70 -2.24 -3.87 -7.85
CA GLU A 70 -1.96 -4.93 -8.82
C GLU A 70 -1.43 -6.21 -8.13
N LEU A 71 -0.60 -6.06 -7.10
CA LEU A 71 -0.03 -7.20 -6.38
C LEU A 71 -1.00 -7.87 -5.41
N PHE A 72 -1.91 -7.11 -4.81
CA PHE A 72 -2.65 -7.54 -3.63
C PHE A 72 -4.16 -7.24 -3.68
N GLY A 73 -4.66 -6.71 -4.79
CA GLY A 73 -6.06 -6.31 -4.96
C GLY A 73 -6.40 -5.03 -4.19
N GLU A 74 -7.68 -4.79 -3.95
CA GLU A 74 -8.16 -3.52 -3.36
C GLU A 74 -7.53 -3.20 -1.99
N THR A 75 -7.31 -1.89 -1.75
CA THR A 75 -6.90 -1.37 -0.44
C THR A 75 -7.92 -1.71 0.66
N SER A 76 -7.42 -1.91 1.88
CA SER A 76 -8.24 -2.01 3.10
C SER A 76 -8.99 -0.71 3.39
N SER A 77 -10.12 -0.82 4.09
CA SER A 77 -10.83 0.33 4.67
C SER A 77 -10.41 0.62 6.12
N TRP A 78 -9.54 -0.20 6.72
CA TRP A 78 -9.16 -0.12 8.13
C TRP A 78 -7.89 0.70 8.37
N PHE A 79 -7.97 2.01 8.18
CA PHE A 79 -6.88 2.96 8.40
C PHE A 79 -7.39 4.37 8.72
N ASP A 80 -6.48 5.30 9.00
CA ASP A 80 -6.81 6.71 9.26
C ASP A 80 -6.77 7.49 7.94
N GLU A 81 -7.94 7.67 7.31
CA GLU A 81 -8.09 8.37 6.01
C GLU A 81 -7.68 9.85 6.06
N TRP A 82 -7.58 10.45 7.25
CA TRP A 82 -7.06 11.81 7.39
C TRP A 82 -5.54 11.84 7.23
N LYS A 83 -4.85 10.78 7.68
CA LYS A 83 -3.38 10.70 7.64
C LYS A 83 -2.84 9.83 6.51
N GLY A 84 -3.68 9.11 5.78
CA GLY A 84 -3.26 8.22 4.71
C GLY A 84 -4.39 7.99 3.73
N SER A 85 -4.13 7.23 2.69
CA SER A 85 -5.02 7.08 1.54
C SER A 85 -5.14 5.64 1.03
N PHE A 86 -4.25 4.75 1.46
CA PHE A 86 -4.34 3.31 1.29
C PHE A 86 -3.73 2.53 2.46
N SER A 87 -4.14 1.27 2.59
CA SER A 87 -3.49 0.31 3.47
C SER A 87 -3.67 -1.12 2.98
N PHE A 88 -2.58 -1.87 2.95
CA PHE A 88 -2.54 -3.26 2.54
C PHE A 88 -2.06 -4.10 3.71
N PRO A 89 -3.00 -4.63 4.54
CA PRO A 89 -2.66 -5.60 5.57
C PRO A 89 -2.32 -6.95 4.95
N LEU A 90 -1.20 -7.49 5.41
CA LEU A 90 -0.59 -8.74 4.97
C LEU A 90 -0.26 -9.61 6.18
N LEU A 91 -0.40 -10.92 6.02
CA LEU A 91 0.26 -11.90 6.88
C LEU A 91 1.64 -12.18 6.28
N LEU A 92 2.68 -11.84 7.03
CA LEU A 92 4.04 -12.23 6.75
C LEU A 92 4.35 -13.55 7.48
N VAL A 93 4.67 -14.58 6.70
CA VAL A 93 5.21 -15.85 7.21
C VAL A 93 6.72 -15.83 7.00
N LEU A 94 7.47 -15.77 8.09
CA LEU A 94 8.93 -15.91 8.09
C LEU A 94 9.29 -17.36 8.36
N THR A 95 9.95 -18.02 7.40
CA THR A 95 10.53 -19.35 7.60
C THR A 95 12.03 -19.22 7.85
N LYS A 96 12.49 -19.66 9.03
CA LYS A 96 13.89 -19.60 9.48
C LYS A 96 14.22 -20.84 10.30
N ASN A 97 15.34 -21.50 9.99
CA ASN A 97 15.78 -22.73 10.69
C ASN A 97 14.68 -23.81 10.79
N GLN A 98 13.93 -24.03 9.70
CA GLN A 98 12.78 -24.95 9.63
C GLN A 98 11.62 -24.62 10.58
N ARG A 99 11.60 -23.42 11.17
CA ARG A 99 10.49 -22.89 11.96
C ARG A 99 9.79 -21.78 11.20
N GLN A 100 8.50 -21.63 11.46
CA GLN A 100 7.69 -20.55 10.93
C GLN A 100 7.34 -19.57 12.05
N PHE A 101 7.42 -18.30 11.74
CA PHE A 101 7.02 -17.19 12.59
C PHE A 101 6.03 -16.32 11.84
N PHE A 102 4.97 -15.92 12.53
CA PHE A 102 3.86 -15.20 11.93
C PHE A 102 3.86 -13.75 12.39
N TYR A 103 3.85 -12.83 11.43
CA TYR A 103 3.76 -11.40 11.65
C TYR A 103 2.63 -10.81 10.83
N LEU A 104 1.99 -9.79 11.37
CA LEU A 104 1.18 -8.88 10.59
C LEU A 104 2.08 -7.76 10.07
N LEU A 105 2.06 -7.54 8.77
CA LEU A 105 2.70 -6.41 8.12
C LEU A 105 1.60 -5.54 7.52
N ARG A 106 1.72 -4.22 7.65
CA ARG A 106 0.93 -3.30 6.84
C ARG A 106 1.86 -2.54 5.92
N ILE A 107 1.47 -2.41 4.66
CA ILE A 107 2.04 -1.41 3.76
C ILE A 107 0.99 -0.32 3.64
N LEU A 108 1.28 0.88 4.11
CA LEU A 108 0.36 2.02 4.05
C LEU A 108 1.14 3.30 3.77
N ASP A 109 0.47 4.29 3.22
CA ASP A 109 0.94 5.65 3.36
C ASP A 109 0.48 6.23 4.71
N HIS A 110 1.37 6.99 5.32
CA HIS A 110 1.07 7.77 6.51
C HIS A 110 1.81 9.10 6.40
N ARG A 111 1.04 10.18 6.26
CA ARG A 111 1.51 11.56 6.10
C ARG A 111 2.41 11.77 4.89
N GLY A 112 2.12 11.07 3.80
CA GLY A 112 2.87 11.15 2.55
C GLY A 112 4.10 10.23 2.46
N SER A 113 4.36 9.43 3.49
CA SER A 113 5.45 8.47 3.51
C SER A 113 4.92 7.05 3.54
N LEU A 114 5.59 6.13 2.84
CA LEU A 114 5.33 4.70 3.01
C LEU A 114 5.82 4.21 4.37
N CYS A 115 4.97 3.48 5.08
CA CYS A 115 5.27 2.87 6.36
C CYS A 115 5.03 1.37 6.31
N PHE A 116 5.80 0.64 7.14
CA PHE A 116 5.79 -0.81 7.24
C PHE A 116 5.54 -1.33 8.67
N PRO A 117 4.47 -0.91 9.38
CA PRO A 117 4.23 -1.37 10.74
C PRO A 117 4.15 -2.89 10.83
N LEU A 118 4.84 -3.44 11.82
CA LEU A 118 4.97 -4.88 12.04
C LEU A 118 4.41 -5.28 13.40
N TYR A 119 3.68 -6.40 13.46
CA TYR A 119 3.14 -6.96 14.70
C TYR A 119 3.44 -8.45 14.77
N ARG A 120 3.95 -8.95 15.89
CA ARG A 120 4.15 -10.40 16.10
C ARG A 120 2.82 -11.06 16.47
N VAL A 121 2.39 -12.09 15.74
CA VAL A 121 1.15 -12.85 16.04
C VAL A 121 1.41 -13.89 17.13
N LEU A 122 0.63 -13.90 18.21
CA LEU A 122 0.71 -14.89 19.27
C LEU A 122 -0.33 -15.99 19.05
N GLU A 123 0.11 -17.16 18.60
CA GLU A 123 -0.77 -18.29 18.26
C GLU A 123 -1.51 -18.86 19.49
N GLN A 124 -0.98 -18.67 20.69
CA GLN A 124 -1.58 -19.11 21.94
C GLN A 124 -2.43 -18.03 22.63
N GLY A 125 -2.66 -16.90 21.96
CA GLY A 125 -3.40 -15.76 22.51
C GLY A 125 -2.51 -14.69 23.14
N ALA A 126 -3.12 -13.56 23.48
CA ALA A 126 -2.44 -12.36 23.97
C ALA A 126 -2.98 -11.86 25.33
N GLU A 127 -3.67 -12.71 26.09
CA GLU A 127 -4.42 -12.34 27.30
C GLU A 127 -3.54 -11.70 28.39
N ASP A 128 -2.28 -12.13 28.50
CA ASP A 128 -1.31 -11.60 29.47
C ASP A 128 -0.54 -10.36 28.97
N TYR A 129 -0.86 -9.85 27.78
CA TYR A 129 -0.13 -8.77 27.14
C TYR A 129 -1.00 -7.54 26.89
N ASP A 130 -0.41 -6.37 27.14
CA ASP A 130 -0.93 -5.13 26.55
C ASP A 130 -0.54 -5.06 25.06
N ILE A 131 -1.54 -5.27 24.21
CA ILE A 131 -1.44 -5.29 22.73
C ILE A 131 -1.24 -3.90 22.11
N ASN A 132 -1.23 -2.83 22.91
CA ASN A 132 -0.96 -1.46 22.47
C ASN A 132 0.46 -1.00 22.78
N VAL A 133 1.22 -1.76 23.56
CA VAL A 133 2.60 -1.40 23.95
C VAL A 133 3.59 -2.00 22.97
N TYR A 134 4.36 -1.12 22.32
CA TYR A 134 5.45 -1.50 21.43
C TYR A 134 6.51 -2.34 22.15
N ARG A 135 6.99 -3.38 21.47
CA ARG A 135 8.01 -4.31 21.95
C ARG A 135 9.24 -4.24 21.07
N SER A 136 10.40 -4.48 21.66
CA SER A 136 11.61 -4.73 20.88
C SER A 136 11.41 -5.91 19.92
N PRO A 137 12.09 -5.91 18.76
CA PRO A 137 12.14 -7.07 17.87
C PRO A 137 12.48 -8.38 18.60
N PHE A 138 11.95 -9.48 18.10
CA PHE A 138 12.20 -10.81 18.67
C PHE A 138 13.50 -11.35 18.09
N GLU A 139 14.63 -11.02 18.72
CA GLU A 139 15.99 -11.25 18.19
C GLU A 139 16.29 -12.68 17.68
N LEU A 140 15.69 -13.71 18.28
CA LEU A 140 15.89 -15.10 17.84
C LEU A 140 15.01 -15.49 16.63
N GLU A 141 13.93 -14.74 16.40
CA GLU A 141 12.96 -14.96 15.33
C GLU A 141 13.27 -14.02 14.16
N PHE A 142 13.08 -12.72 14.36
CA PHE A 142 13.23 -11.66 13.38
C PHE A 142 13.85 -10.43 14.05
N SER A 143 15.18 -10.33 14.01
CA SER A 143 15.92 -9.26 14.69
C SER A 143 15.66 -7.89 14.07
N GLY A 144 15.99 -6.82 14.80
CA GLY A 144 15.89 -5.46 14.25
C GLY A 144 16.67 -5.27 12.95
N GLU A 145 17.87 -5.85 12.85
CA GLU A 145 18.68 -5.80 11.63
C GLU A 145 18.02 -6.57 10.46
N GLU A 146 17.44 -7.74 10.75
CA GLU A 146 16.71 -8.52 9.75
C GLU A 146 15.45 -7.78 9.28
N ILE A 147 14.71 -7.12 10.18
CA ILE A 147 13.55 -6.29 9.83
C ILE A 147 13.97 -5.13 8.93
N ASN A 148 15.04 -4.41 9.27
CA ASN A 148 15.55 -3.31 8.44
C ASN A 148 15.95 -3.81 7.04
N LYS A 149 16.67 -4.93 6.97
CA LYS A 149 17.07 -5.58 5.72
C LYS A 149 15.87 -6.03 4.87
N PHE A 150 14.86 -6.61 5.51
CA PHE A 150 13.61 -7.00 4.88
C PHE A 150 12.87 -5.77 4.34
N THR A 151 12.76 -4.70 5.13
CA THR A 151 12.07 -3.46 4.73
C THR A 151 12.76 -2.81 3.53
N CYS A 152 14.10 -2.73 3.51
CA CYS A 152 14.84 -2.27 2.33
C CYS A 152 14.58 -3.14 1.10
N TYR A 153 14.60 -4.46 1.27
CA TYR A 153 14.35 -5.39 0.17
C TYR A 153 12.93 -5.22 -0.37
N LEU A 154 11.92 -5.19 0.50
CA LEU A 154 10.52 -5.01 0.14
C LEU A 154 10.31 -3.67 -0.57
N TYR A 155 10.89 -2.59 -0.06
CA TYR A 155 10.83 -1.28 -0.72
C TYR A 155 11.44 -1.32 -2.13
N GLY A 156 12.63 -1.93 -2.26
CA GLY A 156 13.28 -2.12 -3.56
C GLY A 156 12.46 -2.99 -4.53
N TYR A 157 11.82 -4.04 -4.01
CA TYR A 157 10.90 -4.89 -4.78
C TYR A 157 9.69 -4.10 -5.28
N LEU A 158 9.03 -3.32 -4.41
CA LEU A 158 7.89 -2.48 -4.80
C LEU A 158 8.29 -1.43 -5.84
N ARG A 159 9.48 -0.83 -5.70
CA ARG A 159 10.02 0.09 -6.69
C ARG A 159 10.28 -0.59 -8.04
N GLY A 160 10.85 -1.79 -8.06
CA GLY A 160 11.02 -2.55 -9.30
C GLY A 160 9.69 -2.96 -9.93
N ALA A 161 8.72 -3.39 -9.11
CA ALA A 161 7.39 -3.77 -9.56
C ALA A 161 6.59 -2.58 -10.12
N SER A 162 6.83 -1.36 -9.61
CA SER A 162 6.12 -0.17 -10.10
C SER A 162 6.47 0.19 -11.55
N GLU A 163 7.66 -0.17 -12.03
CA GLU A 163 8.03 -0.01 -13.45
C GLU A 163 7.17 -0.86 -14.39
N TRP A 164 6.63 -1.97 -13.90
CA TRP A 164 5.70 -2.82 -14.62
C TRP A 164 4.26 -2.35 -14.40
N ALA A 165 3.84 -2.12 -13.14
CA ALA A 165 2.48 -1.71 -12.81
C ALA A 165 2.10 -0.38 -13.49
N SER A 166 3.02 0.59 -13.59
CA SER A 166 2.78 1.88 -14.24
C SER A 166 2.56 1.77 -15.76
N LYS A 167 2.85 0.63 -16.39
CA LYS A 167 2.60 0.37 -17.81
C LYS A 167 1.25 -0.29 -18.06
N LEU A 168 0.59 -0.77 -17.01
CA LEU A 168 -0.74 -1.35 -17.13
C LEU A 168 -1.78 -0.22 -17.27
N PRO A 169 -2.83 -0.42 -18.07
CA PRO A 169 -3.94 0.52 -18.11
C PRO A 169 -4.59 0.64 -16.72
N PHE A 170 -4.74 1.87 -16.23
CA PHE A 170 -5.48 2.16 -15.01
C PHE A 170 -6.62 3.13 -15.29
N SER A 171 -7.71 3.01 -14.53
CA SER A 171 -8.77 4.02 -14.50
C SER A 171 -8.26 5.27 -13.80
N SER A 172 -8.70 6.46 -14.21
CA SER A 172 -8.33 7.67 -13.48
C SER A 172 -8.78 7.58 -12.03
N PHE A 173 -7.95 8.08 -11.12
CA PHE A 173 -8.20 8.02 -9.70
C PHE A 173 -7.60 9.25 -9.01
N LEU A 174 -8.16 9.59 -7.85
CA LEU A 174 -7.70 10.67 -7.00
C LEU A 174 -7.64 10.19 -5.56
N LYS A 175 -6.51 10.43 -4.90
CA LYS A 175 -6.25 10.08 -3.51
C LYS A 175 -5.73 11.31 -2.77
N GLN A 176 -6.06 11.36 -1.49
CA GLN A 176 -5.91 12.53 -0.64
C GLN A 176 -5.20 12.12 0.65
N VAL A 177 -4.17 12.86 1.05
CA VAL A 177 -3.56 12.77 2.39
C VAL A 177 -3.74 14.12 3.05
N ASP A 178 -4.93 14.33 3.59
CA ASP A 178 -5.40 15.64 4.02
C ASP A 178 -4.51 16.26 5.12
N SER A 179 -3.95 15.44 6.02
CA SER A 179 -3.10 15.92 7.10
C SER A 179 -1.84 16.65 6.63
N ASN A 180 -1.43 16.43 5.38
CA ASN A 180 -0.23 16.99 4.77
C ASN A 180 -0.51 17.75 3.49
N LEU A 181 -1.79 17.94 3.13
CA LEU A 181 -2.22 18.60 1.91
C LEU A 181 -1.54 18.00 0.67
N ILE A 182 -1.54 16.67 0.58
CA ILE A 182 -0.98 15.93 -0.56
C ILE A 182 -2.12 15.39 -1.40
N LEU A 183 -2.08 15.68 -2.69
CA LEU A 183 -3.01 15.16 -3.68
C LEU A 183 -2.23 14.31 -4.67
N TYR A 184 -2.69 13.11 -4.96
CA TYR A 184 -2.06 12.29 -5.99
C TYR A 184 -3.08 11.45 -6.72
N GLY A 185 -2.71 10.98 -7.90
CA GLY A 185 -3.64 10.25 -8.73
C GLY A 185 -3.08 9.83 -10.07
N GLY A 186 -3.99 9.40 -10.93
CA GLY A 186 -3.72 9.13 -12.33
C GLY A 186 -4.82 9.72 -13.19
N ARG A 187 -4.46 10.32 -14.32
CA ARG A 187 -5.37 10.83 -15.35
C ARG A 187 -4.70 10.73 -16.71
N ASP A 188 -5.44 10.36 -17.76
CA ASP A 188 -4.94 10.24 -19.14
C ASP A 188 -3.70 9.33 -19.29
N GLY A 189 -3.58 8.32 -18.43
CA GLY A 189 -2.42 7.41 -18.41
C GLY A 189 -1.16 8.00 -17.76
N GLU A 190 -1.22 9.20 -17.20
CA GLU A 190 -0.13 9.83 -16.46
C GLU A 190 -0.42 9.87 -14.96
N LEU A 191 0.62 9.69 -14.15
CA LEU A 191 0.56 9.76 -12.70
C LEU A 191 1.04 11.12 -12.21
N PHE A 192 0.43 11.64 -11.15
CA PHE A 192 0.83 12.89 -10.50
C PHE A 192 0.84 12.77 -8.98
N GLU A 193 1.69 13.56 -8.33
CA GLU A 193 1.75 13.75 -6.88
C GLU A 193 2.10 15.22 -6.60
N GLU A 194 1.19 15.94 -5.94
CA GLU A 194 1.27 17.37 -5.69
C GLU A 194 1.19 17.66 -4.18
N HIS A 195 2.01 18.62 -3.74
CA HIS A 195 2.09 19.03 -2.34
C HIS A 195 1.69 20.50 -2.24
N PHE A 196 0.75 20.82 -1.35
CA PHE A 196 0.20 22.17 -1.24
C PHE A 196 0.62 22.83 0.08
N GLU A 197 0.94 24.12 0.01
CA GLU A 197 1.29 24.90 1.20
C GLU A 197 0.06 25.46 1.94
N SER A 198 -1.13 25.37 1.34
CA SER A 198 -2.36 25.91 1.92
C SER A 198 -3.58 25.04 1.65
N ASP A 199 -4.47 24.96 2.63
CA ASP A 199 -5.75 24.24 2.55
C ASP A 199 -6.64 24.79 1.42
N THR A 200 -6.60 26.10 1.15
CA THR A 200 -7.33 26.71 0.03
C THR A 200 -6.89 26.16 -1.32
N ALA A 201 -5.58 26.15 -1.60
CA ALA A 201 -5.06 25.65 -2.88
C ALA A 201 -5.31 24.15 -3.03
N TYR A 202 -5.15 23.39 -1.94
CA TYR A 202 -5.44 21.96 -1.89
C TYR A 202 -6.91 21.65 -2.25
N ARG A 203 -7.87 22.34 -1.60
CA ARG A 203 -9.30 22.17 -1.89
C ARG A 203 -9.67 22.59 -3.30
N GLN A 204 -9.05 23.65 -3.81
CA GLN A 204 -9.27 24.09 -5.18
C GLN A 204 -8.83 23.01 -6.18
N ALA A 205 -7.64 22.42 -6.00
CA ALA A 205 -7.15 21.35 -6.86
C ALA A 205 -8.05 20.10 -6.84
N ILE A 206 -8.59 19.73 -5.67
CA ILE A 206 -9.57 18.64 -5.54
C ILE A 206 -10.83 18.93 -6.37
N GLU A 207 -11.35 20.15 -6.28
CA GLU A 207 -12.57 20.54 -7.00
C GLU A 207 -12.33 20.60 -8.52
N GLU A 208 -11.21 21.17 -8.95
CA GLU A 208 -10.80 21.20 -10.37
C GLU A 208 -10.67 19.79 -10.96
N PHE A 209 -10.10 18.85 -10.20
CA PHE A 209 -10.01 17.46 -10.61
C PHE A 209 -11.40 16.84 -10.75
N LYS A 210 -12.29 17.02 -9.76
CA LYS A 210 -13.66 16.47 -9.80
C LYS A 210 -14.47 17.00 -10.98
N GLN A 211 -14.41 18.31 -11.23
CA GLN A 211 -15.12 18.93 -12.35
C GLN A 211 -14.62 18.41 -13.70
N THR A 212 -13.31 18.26 -13.84
CA THR A 212 -12.68 17.73 -15.06
C THR A 212 -13.07 16.27 -15.25
N TYR A 213 -12.93 15.45 -14.20
CA TYR A 213 -13.23 14.02 -14.24
C TYR A 213 -14.72 13.73 -14.53
N ASP A 214 -15.66 14.43 -13.87
CA ASP A 214 -17.09 14.27 -14.15
C ASP A 214 -17.43 14.64 -15.60
N THR A 215 -16.74 15.63 -16.17
CA THR A 215 -16.92 16.05 -17.56
C THR A 215 -16.37 14.99 -18.51
N GLU A 216 -15.19 14.45 -18.24
CA GLU A 216 -14.54 13.39 -19.02
C GLU A 216 -15.37 12.10 -19.02
N VAL A 217 -15.83 11.65 -17.86
CA VAL A 217 -16.67 10.44 -17.73
C VAL A 217 -17.95 10.60 -18.54
N LYS A 218 -18.68 11.72 -18.38
CA LYS A 218 -19.91 11.97 -19.16
C LYS A 218 -19.65 12.05 -20.66
N THR A 219 -18.52 12.63 -21.06
CA THR A 219 -18.14 12.73 -22.47
C THR A 219 -17.85 11.35 -23.05
N ARG A 220 -17.06 10.52 -22.34
CA ARG A 220 -16.74 9.16 -22.75
C ARG A 220 -17.98 8.27 -22.80
N GLU A 221 -18.86 8.32 -21.80
CA GLU A 221 -20.14 7.60 -21.81
C GLU A 221 -20.99 8.01 -23.01
N SER A 222 -21.07 9.31 -23.30
CA SER A 222 -21.77 9.83 -24.47
C SER A 222 -21.17 9.30 -25.78
N GLU A 223 -19.84 9.31 -25.92
CA GLU A 223 -19.15 8.78 -27.10
C GLU A 223 -19.33 7.27 -27.28
N GLU A 224 -19.26 6.49 -26.20
CA GLU A 224 -19.50 5.05 -26.18
C GLU A 224 -20.95 4.74 -26.58
N ILE A 225 -21.93 5.48 -26.04
CA ILE A 225 -23.34 5.37 -26.44
C ILE A 225 -23.51 5.75 -27.92
N GLN A 226 -22.91 6.83 -28.40
CA GLN A 226 -23.00 7.24 -29.81
C GLN A 226 -22.34 6.22 -30.76
N SER A 227 -21.24 5.59 -30.33
CA SER A 227 -20.59 4.51 -31.07
C SER A 227 -21.47 3.25 -31.13
N LEU A 228 -22.08 2.88 -30.01
CA LEU A 228 -23.02 1.77 -29.92
C LEU A 228 -24.26 2.01 -30.80
N LEU A 229 -24.85 3.21 -30.73
CA LEU A 229 -25.99 3.61 -31.55
C LEU A 229 -25.65 3.54 -33.05
N ARG A 230 -24.48 4.03 -33.47
CA ARG A 230 -24.01 3.92 -34.86
C ARG A 230 -23.86 2.46 -35.31
N ARG A 231 -23.32 1.59 -34.47
CA ARG A 231 -23.22 0.14 -34.73
C ARG A 231 -24.59 -0.52 -34.86
N VAL A 232 -25.54 -0.17 -33.98
CA VAL A 232 -26.90 -0.75 -33.98
C VAL A 232 -27.72 -0.27 -35.18
N MET A 233 -27.57 1.00 -35.59
CA MET A 233 -28.30 1.59 -36.71
C MET A 233 -27.74 1.22 -38.10
N GLY A 234 -26.66 0.45 -38.19
CA GLY A 234 -26.21 -0.17 -39.43
C GLY A 234 -25.61 0.80 -40.46
N ALA A 235 -24.73 1.71 -40.04
CA ALA A 235 -23.86 2.41 -40.98
C ALA A 235 -22.60 1.56 -41.26
N VAL A 236 -22.45 1.15 -42.52
CA VAL A 236 -21.21 0.63 -43.13
C VAL A 236 -20.09 1.67 -43.01
#